data_AF-A0A2R6K949-F1
#
_entry.id   AF-A0A2R6K949-F1
#
_cell.length_a   1.000
_cell.length_b   1.000
_cell.length_c   1.000
_cell.angle_alpha   90.00
_cell.angle_beta   90.00
_cell.angle_gamma   90.00
#
_symmetry.space_group_name_H-M   'P 1'
#
loop_
_entity.id
_entity.type
_entity.pdbx_description
1 polymer ?
#
loop_
_entity_poly.entity_id
_entity_poly.type
_entity_poly.pdbx_seq_one_letter_code
_entity_poly.pdbx_strand_id
1 'polypeptide(L)'
;MTPGNDGSDGGEGGDGATLLVEWAVSDPDDDLAIIGIVVLETASDGAGVVDRRTIEVDGFEATDATAFDIDGADTAYKIRLEAVDDAGNTAVAVTRDAPDE
;
A
#
# COMPACT_ATOMS: atom_id res chain seq x y z
N MET A 1 -6.36 -42.13 -35.95
CA MET A 1 -7.08 -41.96 -34.66
C MET A 1 -6.09 -41.35 -33.70
N THR A 2 -6.22 -40.18 -33.09
CA THR A 2 -6.99 -38.93 -33.22
C THR A 2 -6.13 -37.92 -32.43
N PRO A 3 -6.10 -36.62 -32.77
CA PRO A 3 -5.12 -35.66 -32.27
C PRO A 3 -5.58 -34.96 -30.98
N GLY A 4 -4.69 -34.19 -30.35
CA GLY A 4 -5.06 -33.07 -29.48
C GLY A 4 -4.45 -33.09 -28.08
N ASN A 5 -3.57 -32.12 -27.81
CA ASN A 5 -3.88 -31.09 -26.81
C ASN A 5 -3.02 -29.84 -27.11
N ASP A 6 -3.47 -29.08 -28.12
CA ASP A 6 -3.38 -27.63 -28.05
C ASP A 6 -4.40 -27.18 -26.99
N GLY A 7 -3.99 -26.26 -26.12
CA GLY A 7 -4.72 -25.89 -24.91
C GLY A 7 -3.92 -24.86 -24.13
N SER A 8 -3.92 -23.65 -24.68
CA SER A 8 -3.51 -22.38 -24.08
C SER A 8 -4.06 -22.17 -22.67
N ASP A 9 -3.24 -21.58 -21.80
CA ASP A 9 -3.67 -20.71 -20.71
C ASP A 9 -2.45 -19.80 -20.44
N GLY A 10 -2.41 -18.54 -20.88
CA GLY A 10 -3.48 -17.58 -20.71
C GLY A 10 -3.28 -16.89 -19.37
N GLY A 11 -2.15 -16.22 -19.21
CA GLY A 11 -1.89 -15.32 -18.11
C GLY A 11 -1.07 -14.18 -18.66
N GLU A 12 -1.74 -13.21 -19.27
CA GLU A 12 -1.20 -11.87 -19.45
C GLU A 12 -0.41 -11.50 -18.19
N GLY A 13 0.91 -11.37 -18.34
CA GLY A 13 1.70 -10.61 -17.39
C GLY A 13 1.20 -9.18 -17.50
N GLY A 14 0.19 -8.86 -16.70
CA GLY A 14 -0.22 -7.48 -16.49
C GLY A 14 1.03 -6.71 -16.10
N ASP A 15 1.25 -5.58 -16.76
CA ASP A 15 2.36 -4.68 -16.47
C ASP A 15 2.26 -4.22 -15.00
N GLY A 16 2.85 -5.01 -14.10
CA GLY A 16 2.87 -4.72 -12.68
C GLY A 16 3.53 -3.36 -12.48
N ALA A 17 2.81 -2.45 -11.84
CA ALA A 17 3.34 -1.16 -11.46
C ALA A 17 3.81 -1.21 -10.00
N THR A 18 4.80 -0.39 -9.66
CA THR A 18 5.24 -0.24 -8.26
C THR A 18 4.79 1.11 -7.75
N LEU A 19 3.99 1.11 -6.68
CA LEU A 19 3.64 2.31 -5.92
C LEU A 19 4.63 2.46 -4.77
N LEU A 20 5.38 3.56 -4.76
CA LEU A 20 6.30 3.89 -3.67
C LEU A 20 5.63 4.89 -2.71
N VAL A 21 5.43 4.48 -1.47
CA VAL A 21 4.86 5.32 -0.41
C VAL A 21 5.97 5.83 0.50
N GLU A 22 6.34 7.08 0.36
CA GLU A 22 7.22 7.79 1.31
C GLU A 22 6.41 8.24 2.52
N TRP A 23 6.96 8.04 3.72
CA TRP A 23 6.29 8.41 4.98
C TRP A 23 7.28 8.93 6.01
N ALA A 24 6.80 9.85 6.85
CA ALA A 24 7.52 10.44 7.97
C ALA A 24 6.53 10.67 9.11
N VAL A 25 6.87 10.18 10.31
CA VAL A 25 6.04 10.26 11.52
C VAL A 25 6.90 10.69 12.68
N SER A 26 6.34 11.51 13.56
CA SER A 26 6.93 11.90 14.83
C SER A 26 5.91 11.73 15.95
N ASP A 27 6.33 11.16 17.07
CA ASP A 27 5.59 11.09 18.32
C ASP A 27 6.27 11.98 19.39
N PRO A 28 5.58 13.01 19.91
CA PRO A 28 6.16 13.92 20.89
C PRO A 28 6.54 13.27 22.23
N ASP A 29 6.01 12.09 22.53
CA ASP A 29 6.21 11.38 23.79
C ASP A 29 7.35 10.33 23.72
N ASP A 30 8.03 10.20 22.56
CA ASP A 30 9.20 9.32 22.32
C ASP A 30 8.88 7.82 22.48
N ASP A 31 7.63 7.45 22.19
CA ASP A 31 7.12 6.08 22.32
C ASP A 31 6.36 5.59 21.06
N LEU A 32 6.76 6.06 19.87
CA LEU A 32 6.25 5.54 18.61
C LEU A 32 6.62 4.06 18.45
N ALA A 33 5.63 3.21 18.13
CA ALA A 33 5.83 1.76 18.10
C ALA A 33 5.54 1.13 16.73
N ILE A 34 4.49 1.57 16.04
CA ILE A 34 4.01 0.91 14.82
C ILE A 34 3.61 1.93 13.75
N ILE A 35 4.03 1.67 12.51
CA ILE A 35 3.49 2.31 11.30
C ILE A 35 2.70 1.29 10.48
N GLY A 36 1.41 1.53 10.30
CA GLY A 36 0.51 0.82 9.40
C GLY A 36 0.29 1.59 8.10
N ILE A 37 0.51 0.95 6.96
CA ILE A 37 0.26 1.51 5.63
C ILE A 37 -0.79 0.65 4.94
N VAL A 38 -1.87 1.25 4.47
CA VAL A 38 -2.95 0.56 3.75
C VAL A 38 -3.15 1.25 2.41
N VAL A 39 -3.05 0.45 1.34
CA VAL A 39 -3.34 0.88 -0.04
C VAL A 39 -4.78 0.52 -0.37
N LEU A 40 -5.54 1.50 -0.85
CA LEU A 40 -6.95 1.40 -1.20
C LEU A 40 -7.15 1.73 -2.68
N GLU A 41 -7.77 0.85 -3.45
CA GLU A 41 -8.16 1.14 -4.83
C GLU A 41 -9.33 2.13 -4.84
N THR A 42 -9.28 3.16 -5.69
CA THR A 42 -10.39 4.14 -5.81
C THR A 42 -11.22 4.02 -7.08
N ALA A 43 -10.85 3.12 -8.00
CA ALA A 43 -11.44 2.99 -9.32
C ALA A 43 -12.81 2.29 -9.34
N SER A 44 -13.17 1.55 -8.29
CA SER A 44 -14.44 0.84 -8.18
C SER A 44 -15.35 1.49 -7.14
N ASP A 45 -16.68 1.36 -7.27
CA ASP A 45 -17.76 1.91 -6.41
C ASP A 45 -17.67 1.60 -4.88
N GLY A 46 -16.55 1.06 -4.40
CA GLY A 46 -16.13 1.02 -3.01
C GLY A 46 -14.60 0.97 -2.92
N ALA A 47 -14.03 1.68 -1.94
CA ALA A 47 -12.59 1.61 -1.69
C ALA A 47 -12.22 0.22 -1.14
N GLY A 48 -11.65 -0.63 -2.00
CA GLY A 48 -11.15 -1.96 -1.62
C GLY A 48 -9.71 -1.88 -1.11
N VAL A 49 -9.36 -2.67 -0.09
CA VAL A 49 -7.96 -2.82 0.34
C VAL A 49 -7.22 -3.65 -0.69
N VAL A 50 -6.18 -3.06 -1.27
CA VAL A 50 -5.28 -3.70 -2.26
C VAL A 50 -4.17 -4.43 -1.53
N ASP A 51 -3.47 -3.72 -0.63
CA ASP A 51 -2.40 -4.29 0.18
C ASP A 51 -2.27 -3.54 1.51
N ARG A 52 -1.56 -4.15 2.46
CA ARG A 52 -1.22 -3.55 3.76
C ARG A 52 0.17 -3.97 4.24
N ARG A 53 0.85 -3.05 4.90
CA ARG A 53 2.13 -3.30 5.58
C ARG A 53 2.07 -2.74 6.99
N THR A 54 2.76 -3.45 7.89
CA THR A 54 2.99 -3.03 9.27
C THR A 54 4.48 -3.03 9.50
N ILE A 55 5.00 -1.95 10.05
CA ILE A 55 6.42 -1.71 10.29
C ILE A 55 6.57 -1.40 11.77
N GLU A 56 7.40 -2.17 12.45
CA GLU A 56 7.80 -1.89 13.83
C GLU A 56 8.86 -0.79 13.81
N VAL A 57 8.65 0.23 14.63
CA VAL A 57 9.52 1.39 14.82
C VAL A 57 9.71 1.61 16.33
N ASP A 58 10.60 2.53 16.70
CA ASP A 58 10.87 2.85 18.09
C ASP A 58 11.32 4.32 18.20
N GLY A 59 10.95 4.97 19.30
CA GLY A 59 11.40 6.32 19.68
C GLY A 59 10.53 7.45 19.15
N PHE A 60 11.13 8.63 19.01
CA PHE A 60 10.45 9.89 18.73
C PHE A 60 10.07 10.08 17.26
N GLU A 61 10.84 9.56 16.31
CA GLU A 61 10.62 9.80 14.89
C GLU A 61 11.04 8.62 14.02
N ALA A 62 10.30 8.41 12.93
CA ALA A 62 10.63 7.42 11.92
C ALA A 62 10.29 7.95 10.52
N THR A 63 11.18 7.70 9.55
CA THR A 63 11.01 8.09 8.14
C THR A 63 11.55 6.98 7.25
N ASP A 64 10.77 6.54 6.26
CA ASP A 64 11.18 5.55 5.27
C ASP A 64 10.28 5.59 4.02
N ALA A 65 10.51 4.68 3.08
CA ALA A 65 9.65 4.44 1.93
C ALA A 65 9.27 2.95 1.79
N THR A 66 8.00 2.69 1.50
CA THR A 66 7.46 1.33 1.36
C THR A 66 6.93 1.13 -0.05
N ALA A 67 7.45 0.13 -0.75
CA ALA A 67 7.01 -0.23 -2.09
C ALA A 67 5.85 -1.25 -2.05
N PHE A 68 4.89 -1.06 -2.95
CA PHE A 68 3.75 -1.94 -3.17
C PHE A 68 3.68 -2.34 -4.64
N ASP A 69 3.57 -3.65 -4.89
CA ASP A 69 3.27 -4.16 -6.22
C ASP A 69 1.76 -4.04 -6.45
N ILE A 70 1.36 -3.29 -7.49
CA ILE A 70 -0.03 -2.98 -7.80
C ILE A 70 -0.36 -3.30 -9.26
N ASP A 71 -1.60 -3.71 -9.49
CA ASP A 71 -2.11 -4.00 -10.83
C ASP A 71 -2.67 -2.72 -11.45
N GLY A 72 -2.03 -2.23 -12.50
CA GLY A 72 -2.49 -1.08 -13.28
C GLY A 72 -1.82 0.24 -12.87
N ALA A 73 -0.93 0.70 -13.75
CA ALA A 73 -0.25 2.00 -13.64
C ALA A 73 -1.22 3.19 -13.72
N ASP A 74 -2.40 3.01 -14.34
CA ASP A 74 -3.38 4.06 -14.60
C ASP A 74 -4.52 4.10 -13.56
N THR A 75 -4.40 3.33 -12.49
CA THR A 75 -5.39 3.27 -11.41
C THR A 75 -5.07 4.31 -10.34
N ALA A 76 -6.08 5.06 -9.88
CA ALA A 76 -5.91 5.96 -8.74
C ALA A 76 -6.05 5.20 -7.41
N TYR A 77 -5.12 5.46 -6.48
CA TYR A 77 -5.06 4.83 -5.16
C TYR A 77 -5.20 5.85 -4.03
N LYS A 78 -5.72 5.39 -2.89
CA LYS A 78 -5.66 6.10 -1.62
C LYS A 78 -4.73 5.36 -0.69
N ILE A 79 -3.86 6.12 -0.02
CA ILE A 79 -2.94 5.60 0.98
C ILE A 79 -3.42 6.08 2.33
N ARG A 80 -3.70 5.14 3.24
CA ARG A 80 -3.97 5.42 4.65
C ARG A 80 -2.73 5.03 5.46
N LEU A 81 -2.12 6.02 6.09
CA LEU A 81 -1.05 5.84 7.06
C LEU A 81 -1.66 5.89 8.47
N GLU A 82 -1.27 4.95 9.31
CA GLU A 82 -1.67 4.83 10.71
C GLU A 82 -0.41 4.73 11.56
N ALA A 83 -0.25 5.60 12.54
CA ALA A 83 0.84 5.54 13.50
C ALA A 83 0.26 5.18 14.87
N VAL A 84 0.91 4.27 15.58
CA VAL A 84 0.49 3.80 16.91
C VAL A 84 1.68 3.91 17.86
N ASP A 85 1.45 4.53 19.01
CA ASP A 85 2.42 4.58 20.11
C ASP A 85 2.31 3.35 21.04
N ASP A 86 3.24 3.19 21.97
CA ASP A 86 3.23 2.09 22.95
C ASP A 86 2.04 2.14 23.92
N ALA A 87 1.43 3.32 24.10
CA ALA A 87 0.20 3.49 24.88
C ALA A 87 -1.07 3.05 24.09
N GLY A 88 -0.93 2.78 22.79
CA GLY A 88 -2.00 2.42 21.87
C GLY A 88 -2.81 3.61 21.33
N ASN A 89 -2.35 4.85 21.50
CA ASN A 89 -2.94 6.00 20.82
C ASN A 89 -2.64 5.90 19.33
N THR A 90 -3.56 6.41 18.50
CA THR A 90 -3.47 6.25 17.05
C THR A 90 -3.65 7.58 16.34
N ALA A 91 -2.70 7.91 15.46
CA ALA A 91 -2.80 9.02 14.50
C ALA A 91 -2.99 8.48 13.08
N VAL A 92 -3.81 9.14 12.27
CA VAL A 92 -4.13 8.69 10.90
C VAL A 92 -3.96 9.82 9.90
N ALA A 93 -3.26 9.55 8.81
CA ALA A 93 -3.16 10.42 7.64
C ALA A 93 -3.66 9.69 6.38
N VAL A 94 -4.27 10.44 5.46
CA VAL A 94 -4.73 9.90 4.18
C VAL A 94 -4.24 10.76 3.03
N THR A 95 -3.50 10.15 2.11
CA THR A 95 -3.03 10.75 0.86
C THR A 95 -3.70 10.06 -0.32
N ARG A 96 -3.88 10.78 -1.43
CA ARG A 96 -4.31 10.21 -2.70
C ARG A 96 -3.13 10.23 -3.66
N ASP A 97 -2.83 9.07 -4.23
CA ASP A 97 -1.93 8.94 -5.36
C ASP A 97 -2.79 8.80 -6.62
N ALA A 98 -2.65 9.76 -7.54
CA ALA A 98 -3.34 9.73 -8.83
C ALA A 98 -2.26 9.64 -9.91
N PRO A 99 -2.43 8.78 -10.93
CA PRO A 99 -1.50 8.75 -12.05
C PRO A 99 -1.45 10.14 -12.69
N ASP A 100 -0.24 10.60 -13.04
CA ASP A 100 -0.05 11.84 -13.79
C ASP A 100 -0.82 11.75 -15.13
N GLU A 101 -1.74 12.69 -15.38
CA GLU A 101 -2.55 12.77 -16.62
C GLU A 101 -1.71 13.01 -17.89
#